data_AF-A0A9E2DJ61-F1
#
_entry.id   AF-A0A9E2DJ61-F1
#
_cell.length_a   1.000
_cell.length_b   1.000
_cell.length_c   1.000
_cell.angle_alpha   90.00
_cell.angle_beta   90.00
_cell.angle_gamma   90.00
#
_symmetry.space_group_name_H-M   'P 1'
#
loop_
_entity.id
_entity.type
_entity.pdbx_description
1 polymer ?
#
loop_
_entity_poly.entity_id
_entity_poly.type
_entity_poly.pdbx_seq_one_letter_code
_entity_poly.pdbx_strand_id
1 'polypeptide(L)'
;MSVSLLMPGPVLTESLASTFKILEADPENQQIRQQFSKEVETLLRERMISTQQCAQLALQGLKQGLFYIPTQSYIKSDIDRRHEELERAFFVLDRGQ
;
A
#
# COMPACT_ATOMS: atom_id res chain seq x y z
N MET A 1 3.22 22.94 -15.86
CA MET A 1 3.72 21.67 -15.29
C MET A 1 2.69 21.22 -14.27
N SER A 2 2.05 20.07 -14.45
CA SER A 2 1.17 19.47 -13.44
C SER A 2 1.95 18.46 -12.62
N VAL A 3 1.73 18.44 -11.31
CA VAL A 3 2.32 17.48 -10.38
C VAL A 3 1.22 16.49 -9.98
N SER A 4 1.59 15.23 -9.76
CA SER A 4 0.70 14.19 -9.22
C SER A 4 1.40 13.43 -8.09
N LEU A 5 0.62 12.91 -7.16
CA LEU A 5 1.04 12.04 -6.06
C LEU A 5 0.57 10.61 -6.35
N LEU A 6 1.54 9.72 -6.61
CA LEU A 6 1.28 8.29 -6.70
C LEU A 6 1.13 7.71 -5.29
N MET A 7 0.07 6.94 -5.06
CA MET A 7 -0.25 6.35 -3.76
C MET A 7 -0.33 4.82 -3.90
N PRO A 8 0.81 4.12 -3.96
CA PRO A 8 0.81 2.69 -4.18
C PRO A 8 0.60 1.92 -2.87
N GLY A 9 -0.23 0.87 -2.95
CA GLY A 9 -0.17 -0.26 -2.02
C GLY A 9 1.04 -1.15 -2.31
N PRO A 10 1.06 -2.41 -1.85
CA PRO A 10 2.12 -3.35 -2.15
C PRO A 10 2.38 -3.51 -3.65
N VAL A 11 3.64 -3.39 -4.04
CA VAL A 11 4.11 -3.61 -5.41
C VAL A 11 5.19 -4.68 -5.37
N LEU A 12 5.13 -5.64 -6.28
CA LEU A 12 6.12 -6.71 -6.42
C LEU A 12 7.42 -6.15 -7.02
N THR A 13 8.24 -5.54 -6.17
CA THR A 13 9.59 -5.08 -6.51
C THR A 13 10.57 -6.25 -6.56
N GLU A 14 11.77 -6.02 -7.12
CA GLU A 14 12.83 -7.04 -7.16
C GLU A 14 13.24 -7.51 -5.75
N SER A 15 13.28 -6.60 -4.77
CA SER A 15 13.57 -6.94 -3.38
C SER A 15 12.50 -7.88 -2.80
N LEU A 16 11.21 -7.55 -2.98
CA LEU A 16 10.12 -8.37 -2.47
C LEU A 16 10.05 -9.73 -3.17
N ALA A 17 10.25 -9.76 -4.49
CA ALA A 17 10.33 -10.99 -5.25
C ALA A 17 11.50 -11.87 -4.78
N SER A 18 12.64 -11.28 -4.44
CA SER A 18 13.80 -12.01 -3.91
C SER A 18 13.50 -12.60 -2.53
N THR A 19 12.86 -11.83 -1.64
CA THR A 19 12.39 -12.33 -0.34
C THR A 19 11.44 -13.52 -0.50
N PHE A 20 10.46 -13.43 -1.41
CA PHE A 20 9.54 -14.54 -1.67
C PHE A 20 10.23 -15.78 -2.21
N LYS A 21 11.22 -15.63 -3.11
CA LYS A 21 12.00 -16.77 -3.59
C LYS A 21 12.77 -17.47 -2.48
N ILE A 22 13.35 -16.72 -1.54
CA ILE A 22 14.06 -17.31 -0.39
C ILE A 22 13.06 -18.07 0.49
N LEU A 23 11.89 -17.48 0.77
CA LEU A 23 10.85 -18.12 1.58
C LEU A 23 10.18 -19.32 0.90
N GLU A 24 10.15 -19.37 -0.44
CA GLU A 24 9.70 -20.55 -1.19
C GLU A 24 10.67 -21.71 -1.05
N ALA A 25 11.98 -21.43 -0.97
CA ALA A 25 13.02 -22.45 -0.76
C ALA A 25 13.20 -22.83 0.72
N ASP A 26 13.04 -21.87 1.64
CA ASP A 26 13.17 -22.03 3.08
C ASP A 26 12.06 -21.25 3.81
N PRO A 27 10.87 -21.86 4.01
CA PRO A 27 9.71 -21.18 4.59
C PRO A 27 9.90 -20.67 6.01
N GLU A 28 10.82 -21.25 6.77
CA GLU A 28 11.11 -20.90 8.17
C GLU A 28 12.41 -20.10 8.32
N ASN A 29 12.91 -19.51 7.24
CA ASN A 29 14.14 -18.71 7.24
C ASN A 29 14.11 -17.66 8.37
N GLN A 30 14.88 -17.91 9.44
CA GLN A 30 14.77 -17.13 10.68
C GLN A 30 15.10 -15.66 10.48
N GLN A 31 16.06 -15.35 9.61
CA GLN A 31 16.47 -13.97 9.33
C GLN A 31 15.34 -13.18 8.69
N ILE A 32 14.64 -13.77 7.72
CA ILE A 32 13.50 -13.12 7.06
C ILE A 32 12.30 -13.07 8.01
N ARG A 33 11.99 -14.17 8.72
CA ARG A 33 10.81 -14.26 9.59
C ARG A 33 10.83 -13.31 10.80
N GLN A 34 12.00 -12.87 11.23
CA GLN A 34 12.13 -11.81 12.25
C GLN A 34 11.51 -10.47 11.82
N GLN A 35 11.50 -10.19 10.51
CA GLN A 35 11.02 -8.92 9.96
C GLN A 35 9.77 -9.09 9.08
N PHE A 36 9.52 -10.31 8.62
CA PHE A 36 8.52 -10.64 7.61
C PHE A 36 7.68 -11.83 8.06
N SER A 37 6.64 -11.54 8.84
CA SER A 37 5.75 -12.56 9.39
C SER A 37 4.94 -13.26 8.30
N LYS A 38 4.33 -14.41 8.65
CA LYS A 38 3.49 -15.17 7.72
C LYS A 38 2.22 -14.40 7.34
N GLU A 39 1.68 -13.62 8.27
CA GLU A 39 0.51 -12.77 8.06
C GLU A 39 0.83 -11.64 7.08
N VAL A 40 2.01 -11.01 7.21
CA VAL A 40 2.48 -9.99 6.27
C VAL A 40 2.71 -10.60 4.89
N GLU A 41 3.36 -11.77 4.81
CA GLU A 41 3.54 -12.49 3.55
C GLU A 41 2.20 -12.73 2.84
N THR A 42 1.24 -13.29 3.56
CA THR A 42 -0.10 -13.62 3.04
C THR A 42 -0.78 -12.36 2.51
N LEU A 43 -0.80 -11.30 3.31
CA LEU A 43 -1.41 -10.02 2.93
C LEU A 43 -0.76 -9.42 1.68
N LEU A 44 0.58 -9.45 1.59
CA LEU A 44 1.29 -8.92 0.43
C LEU A 44 1.00 -9.75 -0.82
N ARG A 45 1.00 -11.09 -0.73
CA ARG A 45 0.68 -11.96 -1.86
C ARG A 45 -0.74 -11.77 -2.37
N GLU A 46 -1.70 -11.53 -1.48
CA GLU A 46 -3.11 -11.28 -1.84
C GLU A 46 -3.35 -9.91 -2.49
N ARG A 47 -2.57 -8.89 -2.10
CA ARG A 47 -2.88 -7.48 -2.43
C ARG A 47 -1.88 -6.81 -3.37
N MET A 48 -0.74 -7.45 -3.64
CA MET A 48 0.29 -6.86 -4.48
C MET A 48 -0.16 -6.76 -5.94
N ILE A 49 0.34 -5.72 -6.60
CA ILE A 49 0.32 -5.60 -8.05
C ILE A 49 1.75 -5.68 -8.59
N SER A 50 1.89 -5.99 -9.88
CA SER A 50 3.19 -5.89 -10.55
C SER A 50 3.64 -4.43 -10.69
N THR A 51 4.95 -4.23 -10.85
CA THR A 51 5.51 -2.92 -11.22
C THR A 51 4.92 -2.37 -12.52
N GLN A 52 4.66 -3.24 -13.50
CA GLN A 52 4.02 -2.87 -14.77
C GLN A 52 2.60 -2.34 -14.57
N GLN A 53 1.77 -3.03 -13.77
CA GLN A 53 0.42 -2.56 -13.45
C GLN A 53 0.45 -1.22 -12.70
N CYS A 54 1.36 -1.05 -11.73
CA CYS A 54 1.55 0.21 -11.01
C CYS A 54 1.90 1.35 -11.97
N ALA A 55 2.83 1.13 -12.90
CA ALA A 55 3.22 2.11 -13.92
C ALA A 55 2.06 2.45 -14.88
N GLN A 56 1.26 1.45 -15.28
CA GLN A 56 0.09 1.68 -16.12
C GLN A 56 -0.95 2.58 -15.44
N LEU A 57 -1.24 2.35 -14.16
CA LEU A 57 -2.15 3.18 -13.38
C LEU A 57 -1.63 4.60 -13.20
N ALA A 58 -0.33 4.75 -12.92
CA ALA A 58 0.33 6.06 -12.86
C ALA A 58 0.17 6.84 -14.17
N LEU A 59 0.47 6.21 -15.32
CA LEU A 59 0.33 6.83 -16.63
C LEU A 59 -1.13 7.17 -16.96
N GLN A 60 -2.08 6.31 -16.58
CA GLN A 60 -3.50 6.57 -16.75
C GLN A 60 -3.96 7.79 -15.95
N GLY A 61 -3.58 7.88 -14.67
CA GLY A 61 -3.93 9.02 -13.82
C GLY A 61 -3.32 10.34 -14.33
N LEU A 62 -2.07 10.30 -14.79
CA LEU A 62 -1.41 11.44 -15.44
C LEU A 62 -2.17 11.91 -16.69
N LYS A 63 -2.56 10.98 -17.58
CA LYS A 63 -3.34 11.29 -18.80
C LYS A 63 -4.71 11.90 -18.49
N GLN A 64 -5.30 11.55 -17.35
CA GLN A 64 -6.58 12.09 -16.89
C GLN A 64 -6.44 13.38 -16.08
N GLY A 65 -5.22 13.88 -15.85
CA GLY A 65 -4.99 15.10 -15.07
C GLY A 65 -5.28 14.94 -13.57
N LEU A 66 -5.21 13.72 -13.04
CA LEU A 66 -5.47 13.46 -11.62
C LEU A 66 -4.27 13.88 -10.77
N PHE A 67 -4.54 14.57 -9.65
CA PHE A 67 -3.51 14.86 -8.65
C PHE A 67 -3.19 13.62 -7.81
N TYR A 68 -4.19 12.95 -7.22
CA TYR A 68 -4.00 11.72 -6.44
C TYR A 68 -4.23 10.48 -7.31
N ILE A 69 -3.28 9.54 -7.30
CA ILE A 69 -3.35 8.31 -8.09
C ILE A 69 -3.18 7.10 -7.16
N PRO A 70 -4.26 6.61 -6.53
CA PRO A 70 -4.23 5.34 -5.78
C PRO A 70 -4.19 4.15 -6.73
N THR A 71 -3.36 3.14 -6.44
CA THR A 71 -3.22 1.96 -7.33
C THR A 71 -4.04 0.74 -6.93
N GLN A 72 -4.57 0.67 -5.70
CA GLN A 72 -5.42 -0.43 -5.24
C GLN A 72 -6.69 0.13 -4.58
N SER A 73 -7.83 -0.48 -4.85
CA SER A 73 -9.14 0.00 -4.40
C SER A 73 -9.31 0.03 -2.88
N TYR A 74 -8.74 -0.94 -2.16
CA TYR A 74 -8.84 -1.02 -0.69
C TYR A 74 -8.21 0.20 0.02
N ILE A 75 -7.31 0.94 -0.65
CA ILE A 75 -6.70 2.16 -0.10
C ILE A 75 -7.78 3.17 0.27
N LYS A 76 -8.90 3.22 -0.49
CA LYS A 76 -10.01 4.12 -0.18
C LYS A 76 -10.61 3.84 1.20
N SER A 77 -10.91 2.58 1.51
CA SER A 77 -11.46 2.21 2.82
C SER A 77 -10.51 2.52 3.97
N ASP A 78 -9.19 2.39 3.75
CA ASP A 78 -8.20 2.75 4.78
C ASP A 78 -8.14 4.26 5.01
N ILE A 79 -8.19 5.06 3.93
CA ILE A 79 -8.22 6.53 4.00
C ILE A 79 -9.50 7.00 4.71
N ASP A 80 -10.65 6.44 4.34
CA ASP A 80 -11.95 6.81 4.94
C ASP A 80 -11.95 6.56 6.44
N ARG A 81 -11.48 5.38 6.88
CA ARG A 81 -11.36 5.07 8.30
C ARG A 81 -10.45 6.04 9.05
N ARG A 82 -9.31 6.41 8.47
CA ARG A 82 -8.39 7.39 9.07
C ARG A 82 -8.99 8.78 9.14
N HIS A 83 -9.77 9.16 8.13
CA HIS A 83 -10.49 10.43 8.12
C HIS A 83 -11.53 10.47 9.24
N GLU A 84 -12.36 9.43 9.39
CA GLU A 84 -13.36 9.32 10.46
C GLU A 84 -12.73 9.39 11.86
N GLU A 85 -11.59 8.73 12.06
CA GLU A 85 -10.84 8.79 13.33
C GLU A 85 -10.34 10.21 13.63
N LEU A 86 -9.87 10.93 12.60
CA LEU A 86 -9.44 12.30 12.71
C LEU A 86 -10.62 13.22 13.06
N GLU A 87 -11.75 13.11 12.35
CA GLU A 87 -12.96 13.89 12.65
C GLU A 87 -13.45 13.66 14.08
N ARG A 88 -13.45 12.41 14.53
CA ARG A 88 -13.81 12.05 15.90
C ARG A 88 -12.87 12.69 16.92
N ALA A 89 -11.56 12.69 16.66
CA ALA A 89 -10.59 13.29 17.55
C ALA A 89 -10.83 14.80 17.70
N PHE A 90 -11.05 15.52 16.59
CA PHE A 90 -11.40 16.95 16.64
C PHE A 90 -12.70 17.17 17.42
N PHE A 91 -13.76 16.43 17.10
CA PHE A 91 -15.06 16.58 17.78
C PHE A 91 -14.98 16.39 19.30
N VAL A 92 -14.22 15.40 19.77
CA VAL A 92 -14.08 15.12 21.21
C VAL A 92 -13.29 16.22 21.91
N LEU A 93 -12.25 16.75 21.28
CA LEU A 93 -11.36 17.75 21.88
C LEU A 93 -11.93 19.18 21.79
N ASP A 94 -12.74 19.47 20.76
CA ASP A 94 -13.37 20.79 20.56
C ASP A 94 -14.53 21.03 21.53
N ARG A 95 -15.17 19.98 22.07
CA ARG A 95 -16.18 20.09 23.14
C ARG A 95 -15.61 20.32 24.55
N GLY A 96 -14.31 20.59 24.65
CA GLY A 96 -13.59 20.94 25.89
C GLY A 96 -13.26 22.43 26.04
N GLN A 97 -13.75 23.30 25.14
CA GLN A 97 -13.68 24.75 25.25
C GLN A 97 -15.08 25.39 25.27
#